data_AF-A0A2S7T551-F1
#
_entry.id   AF-A0A2S7T551-F1
#
_cell.length_a   1.000
_cell.length_b   1.000
_cell.length_c   1.000
_cell.angle_alpha   90.00
_cell.angle_beta   90.00
_cell.angle_gamma   90.00
#
_symmetry.space_group_name_H-M   'P 1'
#
loop_
_entity.id
_entity.type
_entity.pdbx_description
1 polymer ?
#
loop_
_entity_poly.entity_id
_entity_poly.type
_entity_poly.pdbx_seq_one_letter_code
_entity_poly.pdbx_strand_id
1 'polypeptide(L)'
;MKKSLLILVVSALLSACNSSQAPKDLSQLEGYWEIEKAVFAEGEEKIYGVNTTIDYFFFEEPRGYRKKVQPQLDGQYLTSDDAQNFRCRILEDGSIVLEYSNGDLQWQEELTYLDQNRLELVSEQQIKYVYKRYEPLDL
;
A
#
# COMPACT_ATOMS: atom_id res chain seq x y z
N MET A 1 -41.76 44.40 -12.96
CA MET A 1 -41.44 43.97 -11.58
C MET A 1 -40.54 42.73 -11.67
N LYS A 2 -39.35 42.81 -11.03
CA LYS A 2 -38.49 41.71 -10.51
C LYS A 2 -38.00 40.65 -11.54
N LYS A 3 -36.80 40.82 -12.13
CA LYS A 3 -35.46 40.34 -11.67
C LYS A 3 -35.38 38.81 -11.51
N SER A 4 -34.59 38.20 -12.43
CA SER A 4 -33.67 37.04 -12.36
C SER A 4 -33.82 35.96 -11.28
N LEU A 5 -33.19 34.81 -11.57
CA LEU A 5 -33.09 33.53 -10.83
C LEU A 5 -34.24 32.58 -11.15
N LEU A 6 -34.00 31.37 -11.66
CA LEU A 6 -33.05 30.40 -11.13
C LEU A 6 -32.69 29.35 -12.21
N ILE A 7 -31.67 29.64 -13.02
CA ILE A 7 -30.76 28.60 -13.49
C ILE A 7 -30.06 28.07 -12.23
N LEU A 8 -29.80 26.76 -12.15
CA LEU A 8 -28.93 26.05 -11.19
C LEU A 8 -29.65 25.10 -10.22
N VAL A 9 -30.23 24.00 -10.73
CA VAL A 9 -30.53 22.80 -9.89
C VAL A 9 -30.14 21.50 -10.64
N VAL A 10 -29.04 21.53 -11.40
CA VAL A 10 -28.43 20.31 -11.99
C VAL A 10 -26.91 20.36 -11.80
N SER A 11 -26.46 20.55 -10.55
CA SER A 11 -25.02 20.48 -10.23
C SER A 11 -24.73 19.97 -8.81
N ALA A 12 -25.60 19.17 -8.21
CA ALA A 12 -25.43 18.69 -6.84
C ALA A 12 -25.31 17.15 -6.70
N LEU A 13 -24.94 16.44 -7.78
CA LEU A 13 -24.71 14.98 -7.73
C LEU A 13 -23.23 14.57 -7.85
N LEU A 14 -22.30 15.51 -7.75
CA LEU A 14 -20.87 15.19 -7.63
C LEU A 14 -20.40 15.49 -6.21
N SER A 15 -20.84 14.65 -5.28
CA SER A 15 -20.26 14.61 -3.93
C SER A 15 -20.16 13.15 -3.47
N ALA A 16 -19.61 12.29 -4.32
CA ALA A 16 -19.00 11.05 -3.84
C ALA A 16 -17.60 11.39 -3.31
N CYS A 17 -17.53 12.19 -2.25
CA CYS A 17 -16.32 12.35 -1.46
C CYS A 17 -16.26 11.14 -0.51
N ASN A 18 -15.86 9.99 -1.04
CA ASN A 18 -15.46 8.84 -0.24
C ASN A 18 -13.93 8.77 -0.26
N SER A 19 -13.28 9.79 0.27
CA SER A 19 -11.88 9.70 0.68
C SER A 19 -11.84 9.80 2.20
N SER A 20 -12.41 8.80 2.87
CA SER A 20 -11.90 8.41 4.18
C SER A 20 -10.50 7.84 3.94
N GLN A 21 -9.52 8.70 3.64
CA GLN A 21 -8.13 8.35 3.84
C GLN A 21 -8.03 8.09 5.34
N ALA A 22 -7.99 6.82 5.72
CA ALA A 22 -7.66 6.44 7.07
C ALA A 22 -6.37 7.21 7.45
N PRO A 23 -6.22 7.65 8.71
CA PRO A 23 -4.95 8.19 9.17
C PRO A 23 -3.88 7.15 8.88
N LYS A 24 -3.03 7.41 7.88
CA LYS A 24 -1.89 6.55 7.54
C LYS A 24 -0.83 6.85 8.59
N ASP A 25 -1.01 6.31 9.79
CA ASP A 25 0.06 6.29 10.77
C ASP A 25 1.18 5.42 10.20
N LEU A 26 2.16 6.07 9.57
CA LEU A 26 3.25 5.41 8.86
C LEU A 26 4.10 4.53 9.77
N SER A 27 4.01 4.71 11.10
CA SER A 27 4.64 3.79 12.05
C SER A 27 4.10 2.36 11.94
N GLN A 28 2.87 2.18 11.45
CA GLN A 28 2.27 0.86 11.22
C GLN A 28 2.88 0.12 10.03
N LEU A 29 3.63 0.82 9.15
CA LEU A 29 4.23 0.22 7.96
C LEU A 29 5.31 -0.80 8.35
N GLU A 30 6.07 -0.52 9.40
CA GLU A 30 7.11 -1.42 9.89
C GLU A 30 6.50 -2.76 10.31
N GLY A 31 7.17 -3.85 9.91
CA GLY A 31 6.82 -5.21 10.29
C GLY A 31 6.65 -6.15 9.10
N TYR A 32 6.03 -7.30 9.39
CA TYR A 32 5.89 -8.42 8.47
C TYR A 32 4.50 -8.43 7.84
N TRP A 33 4.46 -8.58 6.52
CA TRP A 33 3.25 -8.49 5.71
C TRP A 33 3.14 -9.68 4.76
N GLU A 34 2.01 -10.36 4.80
CA GLU A 34 1.67 -11.45 3.90
C GLU A 34 0.75 -10.93 2.78
N ILE A 35 1.09 -11.21 1.52
CA ILE A 35 0.24 -10.84 0.38
C ILE A 35 -1.00 -11.74 0.32
N GLU A 36 -2.18 -11.14 0.22
CA GLU A 36 -3.45 -11.86 0.07
C GLU A 36 -3.90 -11.91 -1.39
N LYS A 37 -3.82 -10.79 -2.09
CA LYS A 37 -4.22 -10.70 -3.49
C LYS A 37 -3.57 -9.55 -4.26
N ALA A 38 -3.49 -9.73 -5.57
CA ALA A 38 -3.24 -8.66 -6.53
C ALA A 38 -4.49 -8.45 -7.39
N VAL A 39 -4.96 -7.20 -7.51
CA VAL A 39 -6.09 -6.80 -8.35
C VAL A 39 -5.55 -6.00 -9.53
N PHE A 40 -5.73 -6.51 -10.74
CA PHE A 40 -5.24 -5.88 -11.97
C PHE A 40 -6.20 -4.77 -12.42
N ALA A 41 -5.72 -3.87 -13.28
CA ALA A 41 -6.49 -2.73 -13.78
C ALA A 41 -7.82 -3.12 -14.44
N GLU A 42 -7.89 -4.30 -15.06
CA GLU A 42 -9.10 -4.83 -15.70
C GLU A 42 -10.06 -5.54 -14.72
N GLY A 43 -9.73 -5.58 -13.43
CA GLY A 43 -10.54 -6.19 -12.37
C GLY A 43 -10.27 -7.67 -12.13
N GLU A 44 -9.37 -8.30 -12.90
CA GLU A 44 -8.89 -9.65 -12.60
C GLU A 44 -8.21 -9.68 -11.23
N GLU A 45 -8.47 -10.73 -10.44
CA GLU A 45 -7.83 -10.94 -9.14
C GLU A 45 -6.96 -12.19 -9.16
N LYS A 46 -5.72 -12.06 -8.69
CA LYS A 46 -4.87 -13.19 -8.34
C LYS A 46 -4.85 -13.33 -6.82
N ILE A 47 -5.47 -14.40 -6.32
CA ILE A 47 -5.54 -14.73 -4.89
C ILE A 47 -4.36 -15.62 -4.50
N TYR A 48 -3.68 -15.27 -3.42
CA TYR A 48 -2.55 -16.01 -2.86
C TYR A 48 -3.05 -16.79 -1.62
N GLY A 49 -3.22 -18.11 -1.75
CA GLY A 49 -3.77 -18.95 -0.68
C GLY A 49 -2.74 -19.39 0.36
N VAL A 50 -1.53 -19.77 -0.07
CA VAL A 50 -0.43 -20.18 0.80
C VAL A 50 0.85 -19.49 0.33
N ASN A 51 1.41 -18.63 1.17
CA ASN A 51 2.64 -17.90 0.86
C ASN A 51 3.83 -18.54 1.55
N THR A 52 4.85 -18.95 0.77
CA THR A 52 6.12 -19.43 1.31
C THR A 52 7.07 -18.29 1.71
N THR A 53 6.79 -17.07 1.25
CA THR A 53 7.57 -15.87 1.56
C THR A 53 6.64 -14.73 1.91
N ILE A 54 7.09 -13.87 2.81
CA ILE A 54 6.41 -12.64 3.21
C ILE A 54 7.33 -11.45 2.96
N ASP A 55 6.77 -10.25 2.96
CA ASP A 55 7.51 -9.00 2.83
C ASP A 55 7.70 -8.38 4.22
N TYR A 56 8.95 -8.14 4.61
CA TYR A 56 9.31 -7.32 5.75
C TYR A 56 9.54 -5.88 5.29
N PHE A 57 8.87 -4.94 5.93
CA PHE A 57 9.09 -3.51 5.75
C PHE A 57 9.79 -2.98 7.00
N PHE A 58 10.95 -2.36 6.80
CA PHE A 58 11.58 -1.50 7.80
C PHE A 58 11.31 -0.05 7.41
N PHE A 59 10.95 0.79 8.38
CA PHE A 59 10.65 2.19 8.09
C PHE A 59 11.08 3.13 9.20
N GLU A 60 12.04 4.00 8.88
CA GLU A 60 12.44 5.14 9.69
C GLU A 60 12.30 6.40 8.84
N GLU A 61 11.23 7.17 9.09
CA GLU A 61 10.85 8.28 8.22
C GLU A 61 12.04 9.21 7.88
N PRO A 62 12.27 9.55 6.59
CA PRO A 62 11.44 9.23 5.41
C PRO A 62 11.94 8.02 4.63
N ARG A 63 12.79 7.15 5.20
CA ARG A 63 13.48 6.09 4.49
C ARG A 63 13.07 4.72 5.02
N GLY A 64 13.19 3.71 4.17
CA GLY A 64 12.94 2.34 4.58
C GLY A 64 13.49 1.38 3.55
N TYR A 65 13.24 0.10 3.80
CA TYR A 65 13.46 -0.94 2.81
C TYR A 65 12.39 -2.02 2.92
N ARG A 66 12.08 -2.62 1.77
CA ARG A 66 11.27 -3.84 1.67
C ARG A 66 12.18 -5.01 1.40
N LYS A 67 11.96 -6.14 2.06
CA LYS A 67 12.74 -7.35 1.86
C LYS A 67 11.87 -8.59 1.90
N LYS A 68 12.11 -9.55 1.01
CA LYS A 68 11.46 -10.86 1.10
C LYS A 68 12.15 -11.72 2.15
N VAL A 69 11.33 -12.36 2.97
CA VAL A 69 11.78 -13.28 4.01
C VAL A 69 10.93 -14.55 3.99
N GLN A 70 11.54 -15.66 4.37
CA GLN A 70 10.87 -16.96 4.47
C GLN A 70 10.86 -17.40 5.95
N PRO A 71 9.68 -17.38 6.60
CA PRO A 71 9.53 -17.85 7.97
C PRO A 71 9.90 -19.33 8.10
N GLN A 72 10.55 -19.68 9.21
CA GLN A 72 10.91 -21.05 9.59
C GLN A 72 10.07 -21.52 10.78
N LEU A 73 9.98 -22.84 10.97
CA LEU A 73 9.25 -23.45 12.08
C LEU A 73 9.87 -23.16 13.46
N ASP A 74 11.15 -22.81 13.50
CA ASP A 74 11.87 -22.45 14.73
C ASP A 74 11.78 -20.96 15.07
N GLY A 75 10.94 -20.20 14.35
CA GLY A 75 10.75 -18.76 14.53
C GLY A 75 11.83 -17.90 13.86
N GLN A 76 12.83 -18.50 13.19
CA GLN A 76 13.80 -17.75 12.41
C GLN A 76 13.25 -17.37 11.04
N TYR A 77 13.90 -16.41 10.38
CA TYR A 77 13.57 -15.98 9.02
C TYR A 77 14.78 -16.17 8.11
N LEU A 78 14.61 -16.92 7.03
CA LEU A 78 15.60 -16.97 5.95
C LEU A 78 15.42 -15.76 5.04
N THR A 79 16.53 -15.17 4.60
CA THR A 79 16.52 -13.98 3.74
C THR A 79 17.81 -13.87 2.93
N SER A 80 17.79 -13.14 1.81
CA SER A 80 18.93 -12.88 0.92
C SER A 80 19.41 -11.42 1.03
N ASP A 81 20.44 -10.99 0.30
CA ASP A 81 20.89 -9.57 0.30
C ASP A 81 20.17 -8.71 -0.77
N ASP A 82 18.86 -8.89 -0.91
CA ASP A 82 18.02 -8.32 -1.96
C ASP A 82 17.05 -7.23 -1.47
N ALA A 83 17.43 -6.51 -0.40
CA ALA A 83 16.61 -5.43 0.15
C ALA A 83 16.38 -4.31 -0.88
N GLN A 84 15.13 -3.90 -1.02
CA GLN A 84 14.68 -2.82 -1.88
C GLN A 84 14.52 -1.55 -1.06
N ASN A 85 15.50 -0.67 -1.10
CA ASN A 85 15.43 0.63 -0.43
C ASN A 85 14.33 1.49 -1.06
N PHE A 86 13.60 2.20 -0.21
CA PHE A 86 12.62 3.18 -0.65
C PHE A 86 12.71 4.48 0.15
N ARG A 87 12.19 5.55 -0.46
CA ARG A 87 11.90 6.81 0.21
C ARG A 87 10.40 7.04 0.22
N CYS A 88 9.84 7.37 1.36
CA CYS A 88 8.45 7.79 1.50
C CYS A 88 8.35 9.29 1.19
N ARG A 89 7.40 9.68 0.34
CA ARG A 89 7.03 11.07 0.06
C ARG A 89 5.54 11.29 0.28
N ILE A 90 5.22 12.42 0.88
CA ILE A 90 3.86 12.94 0.95
C ILE A 90 3.76 14.02 -0.13
N LEU A 91 2.84 13.84 -1.08
CA LEU A 91 2.60 14.76 -2.18
C LEU A 91 1.69 15.91 -1.75
N GLU A 92 1.58 16.96 -2.58
CA GLU A 92 0.78 18.16 -2.29
C GLU A 92 -0.73 17.86 -2.14
N ASP A 93 -1.22 16.80 -2.78
CA ASP A 93 -2.59 16.32 -2.70
C ASP A 93 -2.85 15.40 -1.48
N GLY A 94 -1.82 15.18 -0.65
CA GLY A 94 -1.88 14.29 0.52
C GLY A 94 -1.63 12.80 0.20
N SER A 95 -1.39 12.45 -1.06
CA SER A 95 -1.03 11.08 -1.45
C SER A 95 0.32 10.69 -0.88
N ILE A 96 0.47 9.42 -0.48
CA ILE A 96 1.72 8.89 0.08
C ILE A 96 2.30 7.91 -0.93
N VAL A 97 3.56 8.14 -1.31
CA VAL A 97 4.25 7.35 -2.33
C VAL A 97 5.54 6.77 -1.75
N LEU A 98 5.74 5.47 -1.97
CA LEU A 98 7.00 4.78 -1.72
C LEU A 98 7.80 4.73 -3.03
N GLU A 99 8.95 5.39 -3.05
CA GLU A 99 9.82 5.46 -4.22
C GLU A 99 11.00 4.52 -4.07
N TYR A 100 11.03 3.49 -4.90
CA TYR A 100 12.07 2.48 -4.88
C TYR A 100 13.15 2.78 -5.90
N SER A 101 14.38 2.34 -5.62
CA SER A 101 15.49 2.39 -6.56
C SER A 101 16.40 1.18 -6.42
N ASN A 102 16.76 0.55 -7.53
CA ASN A 102 17.77 -0.51 -7.59
C ASN A 102 18.64 -0.33 -8.85
N GLY A 103 19.84 0.23 -8.68
CA GLY A 103 20.67 0.65 -9.80
C GLY A 103 19.93 1.69 -10.65
N ASP A 104 19.77 1.40 -11.94
CA ASP A 104 19.06 2.26 -12.90
C ASP A 104 17.53 2.07 -12.89
N LEU A 105 17.03 1.07 -12.17
CA LEU A 105 15.59 0.82 -12.06
C LEU A 105 14.99 1.67 -10.95
N GLN A 106 13.93 2.40 -11.28
CA GLN A 106 13.12 3.17 -10.34
C GLN A 106 11.66 2.83 -10.59
N TRP A 107 10.90 2.69 -9.50
CA TRP A 107 9.46 2.51 -9.58
C TRP A 107 8.81 3.06 -8.31
N GLN A 108 7.52 3.34 -8.41
CA GLN A 108 6.74 3.90 -7.31
C GLN A 108 5.54 3.02 -6.97
N GLU A 109 5.21 3.00 -5.69
CA GLU A 109 3.97 2.39 -5.18
C GLU A 109 3.24 3.42 -4.33
N GLU A 110 1.98 3.69 -4.63
CA GLU A 110 1.13 4.54 -3.81
C GLU A 110 0.61 3.74 -2.61
N LEU A 111 0.85 4.23 -1.40
CA LEU A 111 0.28 3.68 -0.19
C LEU A 111 -1.15 4.19 -0.05
N THR A 112 -2.13 3.36 -0.40
CA THR A 112 -3.55 3.75 -0.47
C THR A 112 -4.31 3.49 0.82
N TYR A 113 -3.89 2.48 1.59
CA TYR A 113 -4.44 2.14 2.90
C TYR A 113 -3.36 1.55 3.80
N LEU A 114 -3.37 1.93 5.09
CA LEU A 114 -2.50 1.36 6.11
C LEU A 114 -3.20 1.44 7.47
N ASP A 115 -3.29 0.30 8.14
CA ASP A 115 -3.60 0.21 9.56
C ASP A 115 -2.79 -0.92 10.22
N GLN A 116 -3.12 -1.30 11.45
CA GLN A 116 -2.42 -2.36 12.18
C GLN A 116 -2.47 -3.72 11.45
N ASN A 117 -3.50 -4.02 10.68
CA ASN A 117 -3.74 -5.36 10.12
C ASN A 117 -3.74 -5.41 8.60
N ARG A 118 -3.80 -4.26 7.91
CA ARG A 118 -3.94 -4.18 6.46
C ARG A 118 -3.03 -3.11 5.86
N LEU A 119 -2.38 -3.50 4.76
CA LEU A 119 -1.56 -2.63 3.92
C LEU A 119 -2.03 -2.77 2.48
N GLU A 120 -2.23 -1.65 1.79
CA GLU A 120 -2.57 -1.62 0.38
C GLU A 120 -1.66 -0.69 -0.41
N LEU A 121 -1.03 -1.26 -1.44
CA LEU A 121 -0.10 -0.57 -2.32
C LEU A 121 -0.60 -0.64 -3.76
N VAL A 122 -0.50 0.44 -4.51
CA VAL A 122 -0.85 0.48 -5.95
C VAL A 122 0.40 0.82 -6.76
N SER A 123 0.77 -0.04 -7.72
CA SER A 123 1.91 0.26 -8.59
C SER A 123 1.55 1.25 -9.71
N GLU A 124 2.57 1.73 -10.41
CA GLU A 124 2.43 2.55 -11.62
C GLU A 124 1.54 1.90 -12.70
N GLN A 125 1.49 0.56 -12.75
CA GLN A 125 0.62 -0.18 -13.67
C GLN A 125 -0.82 -0.37 -13.17
N GLN A 126 -1.21 0.34 -12.11
CA GLN A 126 -2.55 0.26 -11.50
C GLN A 126 -2.88 -1.13 -10.94
N ILE A 127 -1.86 -1.91 -10.57
CA ILE A 127 -2.05 -3.17 -9.86
C ILE A 127 -2.12 -2.86 -8.38
N LYS A 128 -3.23 -3.24 -7.74
CA LYS A 128 -3.44 -3.10 -6.30
C LYS A 128 -2.99 -4.37 -5.60
N TYR A 129 -2.00 -4.26 -4.73
CA TYR A 129 -1.56 -5.31 -3.83
C TYR A 129 -2.22 -5.13 -2.47
N VAL A 130 -2.88 -6.18 -1.98
CA VAL A 130 -3.53 -6.21 -0.67
C VAL A 130 -2.74 -7.17 0.21
N TYR A 131 -2.32 -6.68 1.37
CA TYR A 131 -1.57 -7.41 2.36
C TYR A 131 -2.34 -7.44 3.69
N LYS A 132 -2.10 -8.52 4.44
CA LYS A 132 -2.46 -8.64 5.85
C LYS A 132 -1.21 -8.71 6.71
N ARG A 133 -1.32 -8.32 7.98
CA ARG A 133 -0.23 -8.50 8.95
C ARG A 133 0.11 -9.99 9.04
N TYR A 134 1.39 -10.32 8.96
CA TYR A 134 1.84 -11.70 9.18
C TYR A 134 1.97 -11.95 10.69
N GLU A 135 1.32 -13.02 11.13
CA GLU A 135 1.50 -13.58 12.46
C GLU A 135 2.05 -15.01 12.29
N PRO A 136 3.17 -15.35 12.96
CA PRO A 136 3.64 -16.73 13.01
C PRO A 136 2.53 -17.64 13.51
N LEU A 137 2.43 -18.84 12.94
CA LEU A 137 1.53 -19.85 13.47
C LEU A 137 2.05 -20.29 14.85
N ASP A 138 1.27 -20.06 15.91
CA ASP A 138 1.46 -20.74 17.18
C ASP A 138 1.12 -22.23 16.97
N LEU A 139 2.15 -23.08 16.98
CA LEU A 139 2.03 -24.54 16.87
C LEU A 139 2.18 -25.22 18.23
#